data_AF-A0A6I1UFZ6-F1
#
_entry.id   AF-A0A6I1UFZ6-F1
#
_cell.length_a   1.000
_cell.length_b   1.000
_cell.length_c   1.000
_cell.angle_alpha   90.00
_cell.angle_beta   90.00
_cell.angle_gamma   90.00
#
_symmetry.space_group_name_H-M   'P 1'
#
loop_
_entity.id
_entity.type
_entity.pdbx_description
1 polymer ?
#
loop_
_entity_poly.entity_id
_entity_poly.type
_entity_poly.pdbx_seq_one_letter_code
_entity_poly.pdbx_strand_id
1 'polypeptide(L)' 'MSKKAFWIILLVITIVVTGIGLGLSAYNYYVFDRPFFNSTTKGLLSAFVMSVLMIIIGILKEN' A
#
# COMPACT_ATOMS: atom_id res chain seq x y z
N MET A 1 6.83 -22.04 5.27
CA MET A 1 5.84 -21.32 4.43
C MET A 1 6.29 -21.44 2.98
N SER A 2 5.39 -21.70 2.03
CA SER A 2 5.80 -21.67 0.61
C SER A 2 6.10 -20.23 0.20
N LYS A 3 7.08 -20.05 -0.66
CA LYS A 3 7.47 -18.71 -1.13
C LYS A 3 6.35 -18.00 -1.91
N LYS A 4 5.52 -18.75 -2.65
CA LYS A 4 4.24 -18.24 -3.21
C LYS A 4 3.31 -17.68 -2.13
N ALA A 5 3.14 -18.40 -1.01
CA ALA A 5 2.33 -17.91 0.11
C ALA A 5 2.96 -16.68 0.77
N PHE A 6 4.29 -16.61 0.85
CA PHE A 6 5.01 -15.42 1.35
C PHE A 6 4.69 -14.18 0.52
N TRP A 7 4.79 -14.24 -0.81
CA TRP A 7 4.47 -13.09 -1.68
C TRP A 7 3.01 -12.66 -1.58
N ILE A 8 2.08 -13.62 -1.51
CA ILE A 8 0.64 -13.33 -1.34
C ILE A 8 0.40 -12.63 0.00
N ILE A 9 1.01 -13.10 1.08
CA ILE A 9 0.88 -12.47 2.40
C ILE A 9 1.46 -11.07 2.40
N LEU A 10 2.60 -10.85 1.74
CA LEU A 10 3.20 -9.53 1.59
C LEU A 10 2.25 -8.57 0.84
N LEU A 11 1.62 -9.05 -0.23
CA LEU A 11 0.63 -8.27 -0.99
C LEU A 11 -0.57 -7.88 -0.12
N VAL A 12 -1.10 -8.81 0.67
CA VAL A 12 -2.23 -8.55 1.57
C VAL A 12 -1.85 -7.50 2.61
N ILE A 13 -0.68 -7.63 3.25
CA ILE A 13 -0.19 -6.65 4.23
C ILE A 13 -0.05 -5.27 3.58
N THR A 14 0.55 -5.19 2.38
CA THR A 14 0.69 -3.93 1.64
C THR A 14 -0.67 -3.28 1.37
N ILE A 15 -1.67 -4.04 0.91
CA ILE A 15 -3.03 -3.50 0.67
C ILE A 15 -3.68 -3.01 1.97
N VAL A 16 -3.60 -3.79 3.05
CA VAL A 16 -4.22 -3.43 4.34
C VAL A 16 -3.60 -2.17 4.92
N VAL A 17 -2.26 -2.09 4.96
CA VAL A 17 -1.55 -0.93 5.51
C VAL A 17 -1.86 0.34 4.70
N THR A 18 -1.87 0.25 3.36
CA THR A 18 -2.25 1.38 2.51
C THR A 18 -3.71 1.77 2.70
N GLY A 19 -4.62 0.80 2.80
CA GLY A 19 -6.04 1.06 3.07
C GLY A 19 -6.26 1.81 4.38
N ILE A 20 -5.59 1.40 5.46
CA ILE A 20 -5.64 2.11 6.75
C ILE A 20 -5.11 3.54 6.61
N GLY A 21 -3.97 3.73 5.94
CA GLY A 21 -3.40 5.05 5.72
C GLY A 21 -4.32 5.97 4.91
N LEU A 22 -4.96 5.46 3.85
CA LEU A 22 -5.96 6.20 3.07
C LEU A 22 -7.21 6.51 3.91
N GLY A 23 -7.65 5.59 4.76
CA GLY A 23 -8.73 5.82 5.71
C GLY A 23 -8.43 6.96 6.67
N LEU A 24 -7.21 7.02 7.21
CA LEU A 24 -6.76 8.13 8.06
C LEU A 24 -6.66 9.44 7.28
N SER A 25 -6.17 9.42 6.04
CA SER A 25 -6.17 10.60 5.16
C SER A 25 -7.59 11.09 4.85
N ALA A 26 -8.54 10.17 4.64
CA ALA A 26 -9.94 10.50 4.40
C ALA A 26 -10.59 11.09 5.65
N TYR A 27 -10.31 10.50 6.83
CA TYR A 27 -10.73 11.05 8.11
C TYR A 27 -10.21 12.48 8.30
N ASN A 28 -8.93 12.71 8.00
CA ASN A 28 -8.33 14.03 8.13
C ASN A 28 -8.95 15.07 7.17
N TYR A 29 -9.33 14.63 5.97
CA TYR A 29 -10.04 15.48 5.03
C TYR A 29 -11.45 15.81 5.50
N TYR A 30 -12.19 14.82 6.00
CA TYR A 30 -13.58 14.99 6.41
C TYR A 30 -13.75 15.75 7.73
N VAL A 31 -12.88 15.51 8.71
CA VAL A 31 -13.01 16.07 10.08
C VAL A 31 -12.24 17.36 10.26
N PHE A 32 -11.10 17.52 9.58
CA PHE A 32 -10.19 18.65 9.78
C PHE A 32 -10.00 19.51 8.52
N ASP A 33 -10.79 19.29 7.46
CA ASP A 33 -10.70 19.99 6.17
C ASP A 33 -9.28 20.03 5.57
N ARG A 34 -8.44 19.04 5.92
CA ARG A 34 -7.08 18.93 5.40
C ARG A 34 -7.12 18.33 4.00
N PRO A 35 -6.42 18.88 3.00
CA PRO A 35 -6.47 18.36 1.65
C PRO A 35 -6.08 16.88 1.61
N PHE A 36 -6.97 16.04 1.05
CA PHE A 36 -6.75 14.60 0.96
C PHE A 36 -5.48 14.27 0.18
N PHE A 37 -5.29 14.87 -0.99
CA PHE A 37 -4.11 14.72 -1.85
C PHE A 37 -2.93 15.61 -1.41
N ASN A 38 -2.52 15.47 -0.15
CA ASN A 38 -1.32 16.12 0.39
C ASN A 38 -0.04 15.29 0.15
N SER A 39 1.10 15.79 0.64
CA SER A 39 2.40 15.10 0.52
C SER A 39 2.37 13.69 1.11
N THR A 40 1.70 13.50 2.26
CA THR A 40 1.58 12.20 2.94
C THR A 40 0.80 11.19 2.11
N THR A 41 -0.38 11.54 1.60
CA THR A 41 -1.18 10.62 0.77
C THR A 41 -0.48 10.29 -0.55
N LYS A 42 0.21 11.27 -1.15
CA LYS A 42 1.03 11.03 -2.35
C LYS A 42 2.18 10.07 -2.06
N GLY A 43 2.88 10.27 -0.94
CA GLY A 43 3.95 9.38 -0.47
C GLY A 43 3.47 7.97 -0.15
N LEU A 44 2.28 7.85 0.44
CA LEU A 44 1.66 6.55 0.73
C LEU A 44 1.32 5.80 -0.56
N LEU A 45 0.74 6.49 -1.56
CA LEU A 45 0.42 5.90 -2.85
C LEU A 45 1.68 5.52 -3.65
N SER A 46 2.72 6.36 -3.62
CA SER A 46 3.99 6.02 -4.29
C SER A 46 4.66 4.81 -3.63
N ALA A 47 4.68 4.74 -2.30
CA ALA A 47 5.18 3.57 -1.57
C ALA A 47 4.38 2.31 -1.91
N PHE A 48 3.05 2.40 -1.95
CA PHE A 48 2.18 1.28 -2.34
C PHE A 48 2.52 0.75 -3.73
N VAL A 49 2.61 1.63 -4.73
CA VAL A 49 2.97 1.24 -6.10
C VAL A 49 4.33 0.57 -6.15
N MET A 50 5.34 1.14 -5.48
CA MET A 50 6.69 0.55 -5.44
C MET A 50 6.70 -0.82 -4.76
N SER A 51 5.98 -0.99 -3.65
CA SER A 51 5.86 -2.28 -2.96
C SER A 51 5.18 -3.33 -3.83
N VAL A 52 4.09 -2.98 -4.50
CA VAL A 52 3.38 -3.89 -5.41
C VAL A 52 4.27 -4.32 -6.58
N LEU A 53 5.01 -3.38 -7.19
CA LEU A 53 5.96 -3.70 -8.26
C LEU A 53 7.04 -4.69 -7.80
N MET A 54 7.63 -4.47 -6.63
CA MET A 54 8.63 -5.39 -6.07
C MET A 54 8.05 -6.79 -5.81
N ILE A 55 6.82 -6.86 -5.29
CA ILE A 55 6.13 -8.14 -5.06
C ILE A 55 5.88 -8.86 -6.38
N ILE A 56 5.39 -8.16 -7.41
CA ILE A 56 5.14 -8.73 -8.74
C ILE A 56 6.45 -9.27 -9.33
N ILE A 57 7.54 -8.50 -9.27
CA ILE A 57 8.86 -8.94 -9.75
C ILE A 57 9.32 -10.20 -8.99
N GLY A 58 9.11 -10.21 -7.67
CA GLY A 58 9.41 -11.37 -6.82
C GLY A 58 8.66 -12.63 -7.24
N ILE A 59 7.37 -12.51 -7.52
CA ILE A 59 6.52 -13.60 -8.02
C ILE A 59 6.99 -14.05 -9.41
N LEU A 60 7.27 -13.12 -10.32
CA LEU A 60 7.68 -13.41 -11.69
C LEU A 60 9.02 -14.14 -11.76
N LYS A 61 9.97 -13.82 -10.88
CA LYS A 61 11.28 -14.49 -10.81
C LYS A 61 11.17 -15.93 -10.29
N GLU A 62 10.07 -16.26 -9.65
CA GLU A 62 9.86 -17.52 -8.97
C GLU A 62 9.02 -18.52 -9.77
N ASN A 63 8.24 -18.05 -10.74
CA ASN A 63 7.66 -18.87 -11.79
C ASN A 63 8.70 -19.24 -12.85
#